data_AF-A0A1G2Y6P0-F1
#
_entry.id   AF-A0A1G2Y6P0-F1
#
_cell.length_a   1.000
_cell.length_b   1.000
_cell.length_c   1.000
_cell.angle_alpha   90.00
_cell.angle_beta   90.00
_cell.angle_gamma   90.00
#
_symmetry.space_group_name_H-M   'P 1'
#
loop_
_entity.id
_entity.type
_entity.pdbx_description
1 polymer ?
#
loop_
_entity_poly.entity_id
_entity_poly.type
_entity_poly.pdbx_seq_one_letter_code
_entity_poly.pdbx_strand_id
1 'polypeptide(L)'
;MGSHRTQKGDRFFINVRLPTEWPPLPNNIGKTRRIKAIDRQIRHFRIEDEIIRKQSNSKRKIIILQKMRFVEEDRIEFRFGYYMLGIKPRARGKWVWGQFCLLIPKYDLIALMREAQRRKWFKILADADG
;
A
#
# COMPACT_ATOMS: atom_id res chain seq x y z
N MET A 1 -37.81 17.20 -14.91
CA MET A 1 -38.35 16.33 -13.84
C MET A 1 -37.25 16.06 -12.83
N GLY A 2 -37.23 16.84 -11.75
CA GLY A 2 -36.23 16.72 -10.68
C GLY A 2 -36.56 15.53 -9.78
N SER A 3 -35.66 14.56 -9.75
CA SER A 3 -35.72 13.45 -8.78
C SER A 3 -35.28 13.97 -7.42
N HIS A 4 -36.26 14.12 -6.51
CA HIS A 4 -36.01 14.30 -5.08
C HIS A 4 -35.22 13.10 -4.57
N ARG A 5 -33.90 13.27 -4.44
CA ARG A 5 -33.05 12.37 -3.68
C ARG A 5 -33.42 12.58 -2.21
N THR A 6 -34.28 11.71 -1.69
CA THR A 6 -34.57 11.61 -0.27
C THR A 6 -33.25 11.54 0.48
N GLN A 7 -33.02 12.51 1.37
CA GLN A 7 -31.94 12.48 2.35
C GLN A 7 -32.17 11.26 3.24
N LYS A 8 -31.67 10.09 2.83
CA LYS A 8 -31.40 8.99 3.75
C LYS A 8 -30.34 9.53 4.70
N GLY A 9 -30.83 10.01 5.85
CA GLY A 9 -30.02 10.52 6.93
C GLY A 9 -28.82 9.61 7.18
N ASP A 10 -27.72 10.28 7.49
CA ASP A 10 -26.36 9.82 7.74
C ASP A 10 -26.26 8.71 8.82
N ARG A 11 -26.92 7.57 8.61
CA ARG A 11 -26.95 6.42 9.52
C ARG A 11 -25.63 5.63 9.56
N PHE A 12 -24.58 6.10 8.88
CA PHE A 12 -23.30 5.40 8.77
C PHE A 12 -22.15 6.03 9.57
N PHE A 13 -22.38 7.17 10.22
CA PHE A 13 -21.51 7.62 11.31
C PHE A 13 -22.04 7.09 12.64
N ILE A 14 -22.17 5.75 12.74
CA ILE A 14 -22.10 5.11 14.06
C ILE A 14 -20.81 5.66 14.69
N ASN A 15 -20.88 6.12 15.94
CA ASN A 15 -19.71 6.41 16.77
C ASN A 15 -18.85 5.13 16.89
N VAL A 16 -18.13 4.80 15.82
CA VAL A 16 -17.26 3.63 15.78
C VAL A 16 -16.05 4.02 16.60
N ARG A 17 -16.04 3.59 17.86
CA ARG A 17 -14.83 3.58 18.68
C ARG A 17 -13.80 2.71 17.97
N LEU A 18 -12.90 3.37 17.26
CA LEU A 18 -11.70 2.74 16.76
C LEU A 18 -10.76 2.47 17.93
N PRO A 19 -9.92 1.44 17.84
CA PRO A 19 -8.89 1.24 18.85
C PRO A 19 -8.04 2.51 18.97
N THR A 20 -7.73 2.88 20.21
CA THR A 20 -6.86 4.02 20.54
C THR A 20 -5.44 3.78 20.04
N GLU A 21 -5.05 2.51 19.98
CA GLU A 21 -3.75 2.05 19.51
C GLU A 21 -3.83 1.48 18.10
N TRP A 22 -2.71 1.61 17.38
CA TRP A 22 -2.58 0.99 16.07
C TRP A 22 -2.31 -0.50 16.22
N PRO A 23 -2.92 -1.37 15.39
CA PRO A 23 -2.50 -2.75 15.33
C PRO A 23 -1.03 -2.82 14.87
N PRO A 24 -0.31 -3.92 15.19
CA PRO A 24 1.06 -4.13 14.73
C PRO A 24 1.19 -3.87 13.24
N LEU A 25 2.29 -3.23 12.83
CA LEU A 25 2.53 -2.97 11.42
C LEU A 25 2.56 -4.30 10.65
N PRO A 26 1.99 -4.34 9.43
CA PRO A 26 2.10 -5.53 8.60
C PRO A 26 3.58 -5.78 8.29
N ASN A 27 3.96 -7.05 8.19
CA ASN A 27 5.27 -7.46 7.69
C ASN A 27 5.05 -8.50 6.59
N ASN A 28 5.44 -8.16 5.36
CA ASN A 28 5.36 -9.05 4.22
C ASN A 28 6.71 -9.42 3.61
N ILE A 29 7.81 -8.97 4.21
CA ILE A 29 9.17 -9.28 3.75
C ILE A 29 9.35 -10.80 3.70
N GLY A 30 9.93 -11.29 2.61
CA GLY A 30 10.19 -12.70 2.35
C GLY A 30 8.98 -13.49 1.84
N LYS A 31 7.77 -12.93 1.86
CA LYS A 31 6.57 -13.68 1.44
C LYS A 31 6.45 -13.75 -0.09
N THR A 32 6.18 -14.95 -0.59
CA THR A 32 5.80 -15.19 -1.99
C THR A 32 4.29 -15.03 -2.16
N ARG A 33 3.88 -14.38 -3.24
CA ARG A 33 2.49 -14.10 -3.61
C ARG A 33 2.30 -14.33 -5.09
N ARG A 34 1.05 -14.38 -5.51
CA ARG A 34 0.66 -14.51 -6.92
C ARG A 34 -0.18 -13.32 -7.35
N ILE A 35 -0.02 -12.89 -8.60
CA ILE A 35 -0.88 -11.92 -9.26
C ILE A 35 -1.39 -12.51 -10.57
N LYS A 36 -2.66 -12.29 -10.88
CA LYS A 36 -3.21 -12.60 -12.20
C LYS A 36 -2.95 -11.39 -13.10
N ALA A 37 -2.10 -11.56 -14.10
CA ALA A 37 -1.78 -10.53 -15.07
C ALA A 37 -2.92 -10.35 -16.09
N ILE A 38 -2.84 -9.30 -16.91
CA ILE A 38 -3.86 -8.95 -17.91
C ILE A 38 -4.00 -10.02 -19.00
N ASP A 39 -2.91 -10.71 -19.30
CA ASP A 39 -2.81 -11.90 -20.17
C ASP A 39 -3.44 -13.17 -19.53
N ARG A 40 -4.00 -13.04 -18.33
CA ARG A 40 -4.57 -14.12 -17.48
C ARG A 40 -3.55 -15.11 -16.94
N GLN A 41 -2.26 -14.93 -17.20
CA GLN A 41 -1.22 -15.75 -16.61
C GLN A 41 -1.08 -15.43 -15.13
N ILE A 42 -0.77 -16.45 -14.34
CA ILE A 42 -0.44 -16.30 -12.92
C ILE A 42 1.06 -16.09 -12.85
N ARG A 43 1.47 -14.96 -12.27
CA ARG A 43 2.87 -14.65 -12.02
C ARG A 43 3.14 -14.67 -10.53
N HIS A 44 4.27 -15.22 -10.12
CA HIS A 44 4.68 -15.24 -8.73
C HIS A 44 5.67 -14.11 -8.47
N PHE A 45 5.54 -13.50 -7.30
CA PHE A 45 6.50 -12.50 -6.86
C PHE A 45 6.83 -12.69 -5.39
N ARG A 46 8.09 -12.44 -5.04
CA ARG A 46 8.59 -12.37 -3.67
C ARG A 46 8.76 -10.91 -3.28
N ILE A 47 8.26 -10.54 -2.10
CA ILE A 47 8.51 -9.23 -1.50
C ILE A 47 9.90 -9.30 -0.86
N GLU A 48 10.91 -8.72 -1.51
CA GLU A 48 12.30 -8.76 -1.02
C GLU A 48 12.50 -7.84 0.19
N ASP A 49 11.86 -6.67 0.14
CA ASP A 49 11.94 -5.66 1.18
C ASP A 49 10.71 -4.73 1.09
N GLU A 50 10.40 -4.02 2.17
CA GLU A 50 9.34 -3.02 2.20
C GLU A 50 9.67 -1.84 3.13
N ILE A 51 9.21 -0.66 2.73
CA ILE A 51 9.27 0.57 3.53
C ILE A 51 7.83 0.93 3.91
N ILE A 52 7.59 1.05 5.22
CA ILE A 52 6.30 1.41 5.79
C ILE A 52 6.37 2.80 6.38
N ARG A 53 5.40 3.65 6.05
CA ARG A 53 5.32 5.01 6.57
C ARG A 53 3.90 5.38 6.95
N LYS A 54 3.72 5.97 8.15
CA LYS A 54 2.45 6.60 8.54
C LYS A 54 2.20 7.80 7.62
N GLN A 55 1.03 7.87 7.02
CA GLN A 55 0.70 9.03 6.18
C GLN A 55 0.54 10.26 7.07
N SER A 56 1.32 11.30 6.81
CA SER A 56 1.42 12.50 7.67
C SER A 56 0.09 13.22 7.89
N ASN A 57 -0.78 13.25 6.88
CA ASN A 57 -2.09 13.88 6.95
C ASN A 57 -3.23 12.90 7.27
N SER A 58 -2.95 11.67 7.73
CA SER A 58 -3.98 10.68 8.07
C SER A 58 -3.63 9.84 9.30
N LYS A 59 -4.54 9.84 10.28
CA LYS A 59 -4.42 9.02 11.49
C LYS A 59 -4.76 7.54 11.28
N ARG A 60 -5.15 7.13 10.06
CA ARG A 60 -5.74 5.81 9.79
C ARG A 60 -5.11 5.10 8.59
N LYS A 61 -4.05 5.67 8.01
CA LYS A 61 -3.45 5.16 6.78
C LYS A 61 -1.94 5.05 6.90
N ILE A 62 -1.42 3.91 6.45
CA ILE A 62 0.00 3.72 6.20
C ILE A 62 0.22 3.52 4.72
N ILE A 63 1.36 4.01 4.26
CA ILE A 63 1.86 3.87 2.90
C ILE A 63 2.92 2.78 2.93
N ILE A 64 2.90 1.95 1.90
CA ILE A 64 3.86 0.86 1.71
C ILE A 64 4.51 1.06 0.35
N LEU A 65 5.84 1.03 0.32
CA LEU A 65 6.61 0.86 -0.90
C LEU A 65 7.31 -0.50 -0.83
N GLN A 66 6.97 -1.42 -1.73
CA GLN A 66 7.51 -2.77 -1.75
C GLN A 66 8.49 -2.92 -2.90
N LYS A 67 9.65 -3.53 -2.62
CA LYS A 67 10.56 -4.05 -3.63
C LYS A 67 10.18 -5.51 -3.88
N MET A 68 9.73 -5.81 -5.09
CA MET A 68 9.26 -7.13 -5.47
C MET A 68 10.18 -7.73 -6.52
N ARG A 69 10.47 -9.02 -6.41
CA ARG A 69 11.09 -9.81 -7.47
C ARG A 69 10.05 -10.75 -8.07
N PHE A 70 9.78 -10.62 -9.36
CA PHE A 70 9.01 -11.62 -10.11
C PHE A 70 9.86 -12.86 -10.30
N VAL A 71 9.34 -14.02 -9.90
CA VAL A 71 10.12 -15.27 -9.77
C VAL A 71 10.46 -15.83 -11.13
N GLU A 72 9.52 -15.80 -12.06
CA GLU A 72 9.67 -16.37 -13.40
C GLU A 72 10.57 -15.54 -14.31
N GLU A 73 10.62 -14.22 -14.11
CA GLU A 73 11.29 -13.26 -15.00
C GLU A 73 12.58 -12.68 -14.40
N ASP A 74 12.93 -13.08 -13.17
CA ASP A 74 13.99 -12.52 -12.33
C ASP A 74 14.02 -10.97 -12.28
N ARG A 75 12.86 -10.35 -12.44
CA ARG A 75 12.73 -8.90 -12.62
C ARG A 75 12.32 -8.22 -11.32
N ILE A 76 12.99 -7.12 -11.00
CA ILE A 76 12.57 -6.25 -9.90
C ILE A 76 11.53 -5.24 -10.37
N GLU A 77 10.43 -5.14 -9.62
CA GLU A 77 9.47 -4.05 -9.71
C GLU A 77 9.19 -3.44 -8.34
N PHE A 78 8.83 -2.16 -8.34
CA PHE A 78 8.42 -1.46 -7.12
C PHE A 78 6.92 -1.24 -7.12
N ARG A 79 6.27 -1.53 -6.00
CA ARG A 79 4.83 -1.33 -5.82
C ARG A 79 4.54 -0.36 -4.70
N PHE A 80 3.79 0.70 -5.02
CA PHE A 80 3.07 1.47 -4.02
C PHE A 80 1.78 0.76 -3.64
N GLY A 81 1.53 0.71 -2.33
CA GLY A 81 0.27 0.29 -1.76
C GLY A 81 0.00 1.06 -0.47
N TYR A 82 -1.11 0.75 0.16
CA TYR A 82 -1.43 1.33 1.45
C TYR A 82 -2.26 0.35 2.28
N TYR A 83 -2.21 0.52 3.60
CA TYR A 83 -3.21 -0.05 4.47
C TYR A 83 -4.02 1.05 5.14
N MET A 84 -5.33 0.81 5.27
CA MET A 84 -6.21 1.63 6.09
C MET A 84 -6.72 0.84 7.28
N LEU A 85 -6.95 1.50 8.41
CA LEU A 85 -7.68 0.89 9.51
C LEU A 85 -9.12 0.62 9.07
N GLY A 86 -9.50 -0.65 9.09
CA GLY A 86 -10.86 -1.07 8.77
C GLY A 86 -11.85 -0.51 9.79
N ILE A 87 -12.98 -0.01 9.29
CA ILE A 87 -14.08 0.51 10.11
C ILE A 87 -15.30 -0.44 10.11
N LYS A 88 -15.41 -1.29 9.07
CA LYS A 88 -16.50 -2.26 8.91
C LYS A 88 -16.37 -3.40 9.92
N PRO A 89 -17.47 -3.99 10.43
CA PRO A 89 -17.44 -4.97 11.53
C PRO A 89 -16.39 -6.08 11.39
N ARG A 90 -16.27 -6.72 10.22
CA ARG A 90 -15.32 -7.83 9.99
C ARG A 90 -13.84 -7.42 9.93
N ALA A 91 -13.57 -6.16 9.63
CA ALA A 91 -12.22 -5.61 9.46
C ALA A 91 -11.88 -4.55 10.52
N ARG A 92 -12.74 -4.37 11.52
CA ARG A 92 -12.62 -3.29 12.50
C ARG A 92 -11.31 -3.40 13.27
N GLY A 93 -10.55 -2.32 13.30
CA GLY A 93 -9.27 -2.26 14.01
C GLY A 93 -8.13 -3.07 13.35
N LYS A 94 -8.34 -3.60 12.14
CA LYS A 94 -7.35 -4.37 11.39
C LYS A 94 -6.85 -3.58 10.20
N TRP A 95 -5.62 -3.87 9.76
CA TRP A 95 -5.10 -3.33 8.50
C TRP A 95 -5.83 -3.94 7.30
N VAL A 96 -6.36 -3.09 6.44
CA VAL A 96 -7.00 -3.47 5.18
C VAL A 96 -6.16 -2.95 4.02
N TRP A 97 -5.72 -3.85 3.15
CA TRP A 97 -4.89 -3.52 1.99
C TRP A 97 -5.68 -2.75 0.93
N GLY A 98 -5.05 -1.74 0.34
CA GLY A 98 -5.50 -1.04 -0.85
C GLY A 98 -4.33 -0.83 -1.81
N GLN A 99 -4.60 -0.96 -3.12
CA GLN A 99 -3.59 -0.95 -4.19
C GLN A 99 -3.92 -0.02 -5.35
N PHE A 100 -4.97 0.80 -5.22
CA PHE A 100 -5.36 1.75 -6.25
C PHE A 100 -4.48 3.01 -6.21
N CYS A 101 -4.75 3.96 -7.11
CA CYS A 101 -4.01 5.22 -7.28
C CYS A 101 -3.81 5.95 -5.93
N LEU A 102 -2.62 5.76 -5.35
CA LEU A 102 -2.28 6.30 -4.04
C LEU A 102 -2.05 7.81 -4.13
N LEU A 103 -2.92 8.58 -3.48
CA LEU A 103 -2.63 9.98 -3.18
C LEU A 103 -1.73 10.07 -1.93
N ILE A 104 -0.55 10.68 -2.11
CA ILE A 104 0.53 10.75 -1.13
C ILE A 104 1.00 12.20 -0.94
N PRO A 105 1.12 12.70 0.31
CA PRO A 105 1.75 13.99 0.58
C PRO A 105 3.19 14.04 0.09
N LYS A 106 3.60 15.19 -0.46
CA LYS A 106 4.97 15.43 -0.98
C LYS A 106 6.06 14.95 -0.02
N TYR A 107 5.95 15.29 1.26
CA TYR A 107 6.95 14.94 2.26
C TYR A 107 7.04 13.43 2.53
N ASP A 108 5.92 12.72 2.46
CA ASP A 108 5.90 11.28 2.65
C ASP A 108 6.52 10.56 1.44
N LEU A 109 6.25 11.04 0.22
CA LEU A 109 6.87 10.52 -0.99
C LEU A 109 8.40 10.69 -0.94
N ILE A 110 8.88 11.90 -0.65
CA ILE A 110 10.33 12.18 -0.55
C ILE A 110 10.98 11.27 0.50
N ALA A 111 10.35 11.09 1.66
CA ALA A 111 10.88 10.24 2.72
C ALA A 111 10.99 8.77 2.29
N LEU A 112 9.98 8.22 1.59
CA LEU A 112 10.02 6.86 1.06
C LEU A 112 11.15 6.68 0.04
N MET A 113 11.32 7.63 -0.88
CA MET A 113 12.36 7.56 -1.91
C MET A 113 13.76 7.66 -1.31
N ARG A 114 13.98 8.55 -0.34
CA ARG A 114 15.26 8.66 0.39
C ARG A 114 15.59 7.37 1.13
N GLU A 115 14.59 6.77 1.78
CA GLU A 115 14.79 5.50 2.48
C GLU A 115 15.12 4.36 1.51
N ALA A 116 14.45 4.28 0.36
CA ALA A 116 14.78 3.31 -0.69
C ALA A 116 16.20 3.50 -1.24
N GLN A 117 16.62 4.75 -1.45
CA GLN A 117 17.98 5.09 -1.86
C GLN A 117 19.00 4.71 -0.79
N ARG A 118 18.73 5.00 0.49
CA ARG A 118 19.59 4.62 1.62
C ARG A 118 19.79 3.11 1.70
N ARG A 119 18.74 2.34 1.39
CA ARG A 119 18.79 0.86 1.29
C ARG A 119 19.39 0.35 -0.03
N LYS A 120 19.86 1.24 -0.91
CA LYS A 120 20.46 0.92 -2.22
C LYS A 120 19.52 0.09 -3.11
N TRP A 121 18.22 0.36 -3.05
CA TRP A 121 17.22 -0.34 -3.86
C TRP A 121 17.37 -0.04 -5.36
N PHE A 122 17.85 1.15 -5.69
CA PHE A 122 18.13 1.58 -7.05
C PHE A 122 19.59 1.29 -7.35
N LYS A 123 19.87 0.15 -7.99
CA LYS A 123 21.14 0.00 -8.69
C LYS A 123 20.99 0.76 -10.01
N ILE A 124 21.74 1.84 -10.15
CA ILE A 124 21.97 2.42 -11.47
C ILE A 124 22.86 1.40 -12.18
N LEU A 125 22.44 0.93 -13.36
CA LEU A 125 23.34 0.25 -14.26
C LEU A 125 24.45 1.26 -14.57
N ALA A 126 25.59 1.17 -13.89
CA ALA A 126 26.83 1.56 -14.54
C ALA A 126 26.93 0.68 -15.79
N ASP A 127 27.34 1.25 -16.92
CA ASP A 127 27.55 0.59 -18.22
C ASP A 127 26.39 0.74 -19.23
N ALA A 128 25.81 1.94 -19.36
CA ALA A 128 25.00 2.32 -20.52
C ALA A 128 25.51 3.55 -21.29
N ASP A 129 26.71 4.04 -20.96
CA ASP A 129 27.44 5.02 -21.77
C ASP A 129 28.83 4.44 -22.05
N GLY A 130 28.93 3.72 -23.16
CA GLY A 130 30.20 3.37 -23.81
C GLY A 130 30.76 4.55 -24.60
#